data_AF-A0A7C0VJL4-F1
#
_entry.id   AF-A0A7C0VJL4-F1
#
_cell.length_a   1.000
_cell.length_b   1.000
_cell.length_c   1.000
_cell.angle_alpha   90.00
_cell.angle_beta   90.00
_cell.angle_gamma   90.00
#
_symmetry.space_group_name_H-M   'P 1'
#
loop_
_entity.id
_entity.type
_entity.pdbx_description
1 polymer ?
#
loop_
_entity_poly.entity_id
_entity_poly.type
_entity_poly.pdbx_seq_one_letter_code
_entity_poly.pdbx_strand_id
1 'polypeptide(L)'
;MKKEEIFKALFEAVVEMDEEKGKDAAQLLVKENHDPLEGIEGGLSKGMKVIGDKFNQFEIFLPDLMMAAKVFDSAMTILKPHIAVGSEVAKKGTVVIGTVKGDIHQIGKDL
;
A
#
# COMPACT_ATOMS: atom_id res chain seq x y z
N MET A 1 2.29 -19.86 -2.29
CA MET A 1 2.55 -19.22 -3.60
C MET A 1 3.97 -18.67 -3.53
N LYS A 2 4.65 -18.35 -4.63
CA LYS A 2 5.95 -17.65 -4.47
C LYS A 2 5.68 -16.23 -3.98
N LYS A 3 6.48 -15.71 -3.05
CA LYS A 3 6.36 -14.35 -2.49
C LYS A 3 6.27 -13.29 -3.59
N GLU A 4 7.05 -13.46 -4.66
CA GLU A 4 7.07 -12.57 -5.82
C GLU A 4 5.73 -12.55 -6.58
N GLU A 5 4.99 -13.66 -6.60
CA GLU A 5 3.68 -13.74 -7.26
C GLU A 5 2.61 -12.97 -6.47
N ILE A 6 2.67 -13.01 -5.14
CA ILE A 6 1.77 -12.24 -4.28
C ILE A 6 2.06 -10.73 -4.42
N PHE A 7 3.34 -10.35 -4.49
CA PHE A 7 3.72 -8.95 -4.68
C PHE A 7 3.28 -8.43 -6.04
N LYS A 8 3.42 -9.27 -7.07
CA LYS A 8 2.89 -8.98 -8.40
C LYS A 8 1.37 -8.83 -8.39
N ALA A 9 0.64 -9.67 -7.66
CA ALA A 9 -0.81 -9.56 -7.55
C ALA A 9 -1.23 -8.25 -6.85
N LEU A 10 -0.55 -7.86 -5.76
CA LEU A 10 -0.75 -6.56 -5.09
C LEU A 10 -0.47 -5.38 -6.04
N PHE A 11 0.61 -5.46 -6.81
CA PHE A 11 0.95 -4.46 -7.82
C PHE A 11 -0.14 -4.35 -8.88
N GLU A 12 -0.55 -5.46 -9.47
CA GLU A 12 -1.56 -5.49 -10.53
C GLU A 12 -2.91 -4.99 -10.01
N ALA A 13 -3.31 -5.36 -8.80
CA ALA A 13 -4.54 -4.86 -8.18
C ALA A 13 -4.59 -3.33 -8.16
N VAL A 14 -3.49 -2.66 -7.81
CA VAL A 14 -3.42 -1.20 -7.81
C VAL A 14 -3.47 -0.62 -9.23
N VAL A 15 -2.74 -1.22 -10.18
CA VAL A 15 -2.68 -0.73 -11.57
C VAL A 15 -4.01 -0.94 -12.32
N GLU A 16 -4.71 -2.04 -12.02
CA GLU A 16 -6.01 -2.41 -12.59
C GLU A 16 -7.18 -1.82 -11.79
N MET A 17 -6.89 -1.18 -10.65
CA MET A 17 -7.89 -0.57 -9.76
C MET A 17 -8.92 -1.59 -9.23
N ASP A 18 -8.47 -2.82 -8.98
CA ASP A 18 -9.27 -3.92 -8.47
C ASP A 18 -9.11 -4.07 -6.94
N GLU A 19 -10.13 -3.62 -6.21
CA GLU A 19 -10.16 -3.62 -4.75
C GLU A 19 -10.20 -5.04 -4.16
N GLU A 20 -10.96 -5.95 -4.77
CA GLU A 20 -11.10 -7.32 -4.28
C GLU A 20 -9.82 -8.11 -4.49
N LYS A 21 -9.19 -7.99 -5.67
CA LYS A 21 -7.86 -8.56 -5.95
C LYS A 21 -6.82 -8.06 -4.95
N GLY A 22 -6.86 -6.77 -4.59
CA GLY A 22 -5.97 -6.17 -3.60
C GLY A 22 -6.16 -6.77 -2.20
N LYS A 23 -7.41 -6.95 -1.77
CA LYS A 23 -7.74 -7.57 -0.47
C LYS A 23 -7.33 -9.04 -0.44
N ASP A 24 -7.63 -9.80 -1.48
CA ASP A 24 -7.30 -11.23 -1.57
C ASP A 24 -5.78 -11.45 -1.53
N ALA A 25 -5.01 -10.65 -2.27
CA ALA A 25 -3.56 -10.72 -2.25
C ALA A 25 -2.98 -10.34 -0.89
N ALA A 26 -3.54 -9.34 -0.21
CA ALA A 26 -3.13 -8.96 1.14
C ALA A 26 -3.43 -10.05 2.17
N GLN A 27 -4.62 -10.67 2.12
CA GLN A 27 -4.97 -11.80 2.98
C GLN A 27 -4.05 -13.00 2.73
N LEU A 28 -3.72 -13.29 1.48
CA LEU A 28 -2.83 -14.39 1.12
C LEU A 28 -1.41 -14.15 1.65
N LEU A 29 -0.91 -12.91 1.56
CA LEU A 29 0.38 -12.52 2.11
C LEU A 29 0.46 -12.82 3.61
N VAL A 30 -0.55 -12.37 4.35
CA VAL A 30 -0.66 -12.59 5.80
C VAL A 30 -0.79 -14.08 6.12
N LYS A 31 -1.63 -14.81 5.38
CA LYS A 31 -1.86 -16.25 5.56
C LYS A 31 -0.60 -17.08 5.34
N GLU A 32 0.24 -16.69 4.39
CA GLU A 32 1.53 -17.35 4.12
C GLU A 32 2.68 -16.84 5.02
N ASN A 33 2.37 -15.92 5.95
CA ASN A 33 3.31 -15.40 6.94
C ASN A 33 4.56 -14.74 6.32
N HIS A 34 4.38 -14.09 5.15
CA HIS A 34 5.39 -13.21 4.56
C HIS A 34 5.37 -11.84 5.24
N ASP A 35 6.47 -11.10 5.17
CA ASP A 35 6.56 -9.76 5.76
C ASP A 35 5.61 -8.77 5.05
N PRO A 36 4.63 -8.18 5.76
CA PRO A 36 3.72 -7.20 5.19
C PRO A 36 4.44 -5.96 4.64
N LEU A 37 5.54 -5.51 5.26
CA LEU A 37 6.30 -4.34 4.79
C LEU A 37 6.86 -4.57 3.39
N GLU A 38 7.42 -5.75 3.15
CA GLU A 38 7.95 -6.12 1.84
C GLU A 38 6.84 -6.19 0.78
N GLY A 39 5.62 -6.60 1.14
CA GLY A 39 4.47 -6.57 0.25
C GLY A 39 3.98 -5.16 -0.08
N ILE A 40 4.02 -4.27 0.90
CA ILE A 40 3.67 -2.86 0.72
C ILE A 40 4.68 -2.20 -0.22
N GLU A 41 5.98 -2.30 0.07
CA GLU A 41 7.04 -1.70 -0.75
C GLU A 41 7.16 -2.37 -2.13
N GLY A 42 7.10 -3.70 -2.16
CA GLY A 42 7.32 -4.53 -3.34
C GLY A 42 6.12 -4.62 -4.28
N GLY A 43 4.90 -4.43 -3.78
CA GLY A 43 3.65 -4.50 -4.54
C GLY A 43 2.92 -3.18 -4.60
N LEU A 44 2.29 -2.78 -3.48
CA LEU A 44 1.35 -1.65 -3.43
C LEU A 44 2.01 -0.31 -3.81
N SER A 45 3.16 0.02 -3.21
CA SER A 45 3.89 1.26 -3.47
C SER A 45 4.41 1.35 -4.90
N LYS A 46 4.85 0.23 -5.49
CA LYS A 46 5.23 0.18 -6.90
C LYS A 46 4.04 0.38 -7.83
N GLY A 47 2.89 -0.19 -7.50
CA GLY A 47 1.65 0.03 -8.24
C GLY A 47 1.25 1.50 -8.21
N MET A 48 1.30 2.12 -7.03
CA MET A 48 0.98 3.53 -6.86
C MET A 48 1.94 4.46 -7.63
N LYS A 49 3.22 4.10 -7.70
CA LYS A 49 4.19 4.82 -8.52
C LYS A 49 3.79 4.82 -10.00
N VAL A 50 3.39 3.66 -10.55
CA VAL A 50 2.92 3.57 -11.95
C VAL A 50 1.68 4.41 -12.17
N ILE A 51 0.71 4.37 -11.25
CA ILE A 51 -0.49 5.19 -11.31
C ILE A 51 -0.14 6.69 -11.30
N GLY A 52 0.78 7.12 -10.43
CA GLY A 52 1.27 8.50 -10.40
C GLY A 52 1.96 8.91 -11.70
N ASP A 53 2.81 8.04 -12.26
CA ASP A 53 3.49 8.27 -13.54
C ASP A 53 2.46 8.42 -14.69
N LYS A 54 1.42 7.57 -14.73
CA LYS A 54 0.32 7.67 -15.72
C LYS A 54 -0.49 8.96 -15.58
N PHE A 55 -0.80 9.36 -14.35
CA PHE A 55 -1.53 10.61 -14.09
C PHE A 55 -0.73 11.83 -14.56
N ASN A 56 0.58 11.86 -14.28
CA ASN A 56 1.48 12.92 -14.73
C ASN A 56 1.62 13.00 -16.26
N GLN A 57 1.46 11.87 -16.95
CA GLN A 57 1.48 11.78 -18.41
C GLN A 57 0.10 12.02 -19.06
N PHE A 58 -0.93 12.36 -18.27
CA PHE A 58 -2.31 12.54 -18.71
C PHE A 58 -2.92 11.28 -19.36
N GLU A 59 -2.43 10.08 -19.01
CA GLU A 59 -2.98 8.81 -19.48
C GLU A 59 -4.22 8.37 -18.70
N ILE A 60 -4.34 8.83 -17.44
CA ILE A 60 -5.47 8.58 -16.55
C ILE A 60 -5.92 9.89 -15.89
N PHE A 61 -7.15 9.90 -15.38
CA PHE A 61 -7.74 11.07 -14.74
C PHE A 61 -7.72 10.96 -13.21
N LEU A 62 -8.10 12.04 -12.54
CA LEU A 62 -8.18 12.09 -11.08
C LEU A 62 -9.08 10.99 -10.48
N PRO A 63 -10.25 10.63 -11.04
CA PRO A 63 -11.05 9.52 -10.52
C PRO A 63 -10.30 8.18 -10.52
N ASP A 64 -9.49 7.91 -11.53
CA ASP A 64 -8.69 6.68 -11.63
C ASP A 64 -7.62 6.64 -10.53
N LEU A 65 -6.94 7.77 -10.30
CA LEU A 65 -6.00 7.93 -9.20
C LEU A 65 -6.68 7.67 -7.83
N MET A 66 -7.91 8.17 -7.65
CA MET A 66 -8.68 7.93 -6.43
C MET A 66 -9.10 6.46 -6.27
N MET A 67 -9.44 5.76 -7.36
CA MET A 67 -9.75 4.33 -7.30
C MET A 67 -8.51 3.51 -6.92
N ALA A 68 -7.36 3.78 -7.52
CA ALA A 68 -6.10 3.13 -7.14
C ALA A 68 -5.75 3.37 -5.66
N ALA A 69 -5.94 4.60 -5.15
CA ALA A 69 -5.75 4.91 -3.74
C ALA A 69 -6.70 4.09 -2.84
N LYS A 70 -7.94 3.88 -3.26
CA LYS A 70 -8.90 3.04 -2.53
C LYS A 70 -8.48 1.57 -2.45
N VAL A 71 -7.89 1.03 -3.52
CA VAL A 71 -7.31 -0.33 -3.51
C VAL A 71 -6.16 -0.39 -2.50
N PHE A 72 -5.26 0.60 -2.53
CA PHE A 72 -4.15 0.70 -1.59
C PHE A 72 -4.64 0.69 -0.14
N ASP A 73 -5.60 1.56 0.20
CA ASP A 73 -6.14 1.68 1.57
C ASP A 73 -6.85 0.39 2.04
N SER A 74 -7.56 -0.27 1.13
CA SER A 74 -8.26 -1.53 1.42
C SER A 74 -7.29 -2.66 1.73
N ALA A 75 -6.22 -2.80 0.94
CA ALA A 75 -5.14 -3.75 1.24
C ALA A 75 -4.41 -3.38 2.54
N MET A 76 -4.17 -2.08 2.78
CA MET A 76 -3.48 -1.58 3.96
C MET A 76 -4.24 -1.86 5.26
N THR A 77 -5.58 -1.83 5.22
CA THR A 77 -6.44 -2.20 6.36
C THR A 77 -6.19 -3.63 6.82
N ILE A 78 -5.81 -4.51 5.90
CA ILE A 78 -5.51 -5.92 6.17
C ILE A 78 -4.05 -6.08 6.59
N LEU A 79 -3.11 -5.38 5.96
CA LEU A 79 -1.68 -5.56 6.22
C LEU A 79 -1.21 -4.89 7.52
N LYS A 80 -1.74 -3.72 7.86
CA LYS A 80 -1.31 -2.89 9.01
C LYS A 80 -1.27 -3.65 10.35
N PRO A 81 -2.29 -4.43 10.75
CA PRO A 81 -2.27 -5.16 12.02
C PRO A 81 -1.16 -6.21 12.13
N HIS A 82 -0.60 -6.64 10.98
CA HIS A 82 0.42 -7.68 10.90
C HIS A 82 1.82 -7.12 10.70
N ILE A 83 1.98 -5.80 10.51
CA ILE A 83 3.30 -5.17 10.55
C ILE A 83 3.83 -5.36 11.97
N ALA A 84 4.91 -6.10 12.11
CA ALA A 84 5.50 -6.38 13.40
C ALA A 84 5.92 -5.05 14.06
N VAL A 85 5.17 -4.61 15.06
CA VAL A 85 5.68 -3.65 16.04
C VAL A 85 6.70 -4.44 16.83
N GLY A 86 7.97 -4.35 16.43
CA GLY A 86 9.05 -5.18 16.95
C GLY A 86 8.90 -5.42 18.45
N SER A 87 8.86 -6.69 18.85
CA SER A 87 9.08 -7.08 20.23
C SER A 87 10.34 -6.37 20.71
N GLU A 88 10.17 -5.45 21.66
CA GLU A 88 11.19 -4.48 22.12
C GLU A 88 11.50 -3.30 21.17
N VAL A 89 10.49 -2.54 20.73
CA VAL A 89 10.75 -1.15 20.33
C VAL A 89 11.20 -0.37 21.56
N ALA A 90 12.52 -0.29 21.78
CA ALA A 90 13.10 0.66 22.71
C ALA A 90 12.60 2.07 22.35
N LYS A 91 11.90 2.73 23.28
CA LYS A 91 11.40 4.10 23.07
C LYS A 91 12.59 5.04 22.83
N LYS A 92 12.89 5.33 21.57
CA LYS A 92 13.96 6.26 21.17
C LYS A 92 13.59 7.73 21.42
N GLY A 93 12.30 8.04 21.53
CA GLY A 93 11.77 9.38 21.75
C GLY A 93 10.34 9.52 21.24
N THR A 94 9.81 10.75 21.30
CA THR A 94 8.50 11.11 20.75
C THR A 94 8.68 11.91 19.48
N VAL A 95 7.99 11.52 18.40
CA VAL A 95 7.98 12.25 17.12
C VAL A 95 6.59 12.84 16.91
N VAL A 96 6.54 14.09 16.43
CA VAL A 96 5.34 14.71 15.90
C VAL A 96 5.44 14.67 14.38
N ILE A 97 4.53 13.95 13.73
CA ILE A 97 4.40 13.86 12.28
C ILE A 97 2.97 14.25 11.89
N GLY A 98 2.81 14.97 10.79
CA GLY A 98 1.50 15.41 10.32
C GLY A 98 1.53 15.93 8.90
N THR A 99 0.36 15.97 8.27
CA THR A 99 0.16 16.56 6.93
C THR A 99 -0.13 18.06 7.07
N VAL A 100 0.43 18.86 6.17
CA VAL A 100 0.28 20.32 6.18
C VAL A 100 -1.17 20.71 5.93
N LYS A 101 -1.62 21.83 6.51
CA LYS A 101 -2.98 22.35 6.28
C LYS A 101 -3.25 22.53 4.78
N GLY A 102 -4.29 21.84 4.29
CA GLY A 102 -4.71 21.89 2.89
C GLY A 102 -4.09 20.80 2.00
N ASP A 103 -3.17 19.99 2.53
CA ASP A 103 -2.65 18.81 1.84
C ASP A 103 -3.44 17.56 2.27
N ILE A 104 -3.74 16.68 1.31
CA ILE A 104 -4.48 15.43 1.51
C ILE A 104 -3.59 14.20 1.32
N HIS A 105 -2.34 14.37 0.89
CA HIS A 105 -1.40 13.28 0.66
C HIS A 105 -0.89 12.77 2.00
N GLN A 106 -1.53 11.72 2.50
CA GLN A 106 -1.25 11.16 3.81
C GLN A 106 -0.74 9.71 3.81
N ILE A 107 -0.86 9.01 2.68
CA ILE A 107 -0.53 7.58 2.59
C ILE A 107 0.88 7.29 3.10
N GLY A 108 1.87 8.09 2.68
CA GLY A 108 3.26 7.89 3.09
C GLY A 108 3.55 8.18 4.57
N LYS A 109 2.75 9.02 5.25
CA LYS A 109 2.93 9.30 6.69
C LYS A 109 2.24 8.27 7.59
N ASP A 110 1.25 7.56 7.05
CA ASP A 110 0.43 6.59 7.77
C ASP A 110 0.96 5.16 7.65
N LEU A 111 2.10 5.01 6.97
CA LEU A 111 2.92 3.80 6.92
C LEU A 111 3.89 3.78 8.10
#